data_AF-A0ABD0YGP4-F1
#
_entry.id   AF-A0ABD0YGP4-F1
#
_cell.length_a   1.000
_cell.length_b   1.000
_cell.length_c   1.000
_cell.angle_alpha   90.00
_cell.angle_beta   90.00
_cell.angle_gamma   90.00
#
_symmetry.space_group_name_H-M   'P 1'
#
loop_
_entity.id
_entity.type
_entity.pdbx_description
1 polymer ?
#
loop_
_entity_poly.entity_id
_entity_poly.type
_entity_poly.pdbx_seq_one_letter_code
_entity_poly.pdbx_strand_id
1 'polypeptide(L)'
;MSLSHFDEKSGVVNCQTPWGRWWQNVQEVHVEIDLPPGTRSKDLKIKIEPTFIECSRGNGTILKGELFSVVHSPPTSVWTLEENRLLHILLSKATYSGKEFVWEALLKDGTYAPDLLTLNEMRKKIDLEKFQMEVSTVIFIL
;
A
#
# COMPACT_ATOMS: atom_id res chain seq x y z
N MET A 1 12.36 14.35 -27.38
CA MET A 1 12.69 14.67 -25.98
C MET A 1 12.14 13.54 -25.14
N SER A 2 13.03 12.69 -24.61
CA SER A 2 12.66 11.61 -23.69
C SER A 2 12.11 12.28 -22.43
N LEU A 3 10.83 12.07 -22.14
CA LEU A 3 10.26 12.36 -20.82
C LEU A 3 10.99 11.44 -19.84
N SER A 4 12.11 11.96 -19.35
CA SER A 4 12.61 11.80 -18.00
C SER A 4 11.95 10.67 -17.23
N HIS A 5 12.73 9.59 -17.06
CA HIS A 5 12.91 8.89 -15.79
C HIS A 5 13.03 9.90 -14.65
N PHE A 6 11.92 10.55 -14.32
CA PHE A 6 11.83 11.56 -13.27
C PHE A 6 11.61 10.78 -11.99
N ASP A 7 12.72 10.38 -11.37
CA ASP A 7 12.83 10.18 -9.92
C ASP A 7 11.66 9.43 -9.25
N GLU A 8 11.42 8.18 -9.64
CA GLU A 8 10.48 7.28 -8.95
C GLU A 8 10.87 7.05 -7.46
N LYS A 9 12.05 7.52 -7.03
CA LYS A 9 12.52 7.51 -5.64
C LYS A 9 12.31 8.83 -4.87
N SER A 10 11.82 9.90 -5.48
CA SER A 10 11.54 11.15 -4.77
C SER A 10 10.10 11.18 -4.23
N GLY A 11 9.91 10.78 -2.96
CA GLY A 11 8.82 11.32 -2.14
C GLY A 11 7.65 10.39 -1.81
N VAL A 12 7.85 9.09 -1.68
CA VAL A 12 6.86 8.23 -1.00
C VAL A 12 6.91 8.48 0.50
N VAL A 13 5.82 9.00 1.07
CA VAL A 13 5.67 9.13 2.52
C VAL A 13 5.20 7.78 3.05
N ASN A 14 6.09 7.07 3.74
CA ASN A 14 5.82 5.72 4.24
C ASN A 14 5.80 5.69 5.78
N CYS A 15 5.07 4.72 6.30
CA CYS A 15 5.07 4.34 7.71
C CYS A 15 5.98 3.12 7.88
N GLN A 16 6.98 3.24 8.75
CA GLN A 16 7.89 2.14 9.09
C GLN A 16 7.22 1.18 10.08
N THR A 17 7.43 -0.12 9.87
CA THR A 17 6.92 -1.19 10.73
C THR A 17 8.05 -2.16 11.10
N PRO A 18 7.89 -3.02 12.12
CA PRO A 18 8.94 -3.97 12.50
C PRO A 18 9.30 -4.99 11.41
N TRP A 19 8.43 -5.19 10.42
CA TRP A 19 8.60 -6.14 9.33
C TRP A 19 8.86 -5.47 7.97
N GLY A 20 8.95 -4.14 7.92
CA GLY A 20 9.16 -3.40 6.67
C GLY A 20 8.48 -2.04 6.73
N ARG A 21 7.60 -1.76 5.78
CA ARG A 21 6.90 -0.48 5.69
C ARG A 21 5.63 -0.56 4.87
N TRP A 22 4.78 0.43 5.01
CA TRP A 22 3.63 0.60 4.14
C TRP A 22 3.41 2.07 3.80
N TRP A 23 2.75 2.32 2.67
CA TRP A 23 2.33 3.64 2.26
C TRP A 23 1.09 3.52 1.38
N GLN A 24 0.58 4.65 0.93
CA GLN A 24 -0.61 4.69 0.11
C GLN A 24 -0.52 5.81 -0.91
N ASN A 25 -1.23 5.61 -2.01
CA ASN A 25 -1.59 6.65 -2.96
C ASN A 25 -3.12 6.83 -2.91
N VAL A 26 -3.72 7.53 -3.88
CA VAL A 26 -5.17 7.76 -3.84
C VAL A 26 -5.97 6.46 -3.99
N GLN A 27 -5.51 5.53 -4.82
CA GLN A 27 -6.26 4.34 -5.22
C GLN A 27 -5.81 3.07 -4.49
N GLU A 28 -4.61 3.05 -3.94
CA GLU A 28 -3.91 1.84 -3.53
C GLU A 28 -3.18 2.04 -2.21
N VAL A 29 -3.01 0.93 -1.50
CA VAL A 29 -2.13 0.79 -0.33
C VAL A 29 -1.05 -0.21 -0.70
N HIS A 30 0.20 0.17 -0.47
CA HIS A 30 1.37 -0.64 -0.74
C HIS A 30 1.94 -1.12 0.58
N VAL A 31 2.20 -2.42 0.67
CA VAL A 31 2.78 -3.06 1.85
C VAL A 31 4.05 -3.77 1.44
N GLU A 32 5.18 -3.33 1.96
CA GLU A 32 6.50 -3.93 1.73
C GLU A 32 6.98 -4.64 2.98
N ILE A 33 7.26 -5.93 2.84
CA ILE A 33 7.75 -6.79 3.92
C ILE A 33 9.18 -7.21 3.59
N ASP A 34 10.10 -6.86 4.49
CA ASP A 34 11.47 -7.33 4.47
C ASP A 34 11.53 -8.80 4.90
N LEU A 35 12.01 -9.64 4.00
CA LEU A 35 12.17 -11.08 4.20
C LEU A 35 13.66 -11.45 4.26
N PRO A 36 14.01 -12.56 4.92
CA PRO A 36 15.36 -13.09 4.87
C PRO A 36 15.79 -13.40 3.42
N PRO A 37 17.07 -13.17 3.06
CA PRO A 37 17.57 -13.49 1.72
C PRO A 37 17.33 -14.94 1.33
N GLY A 38 16.88 -15.16 0.10
CA GLY A 38 16.61 -16.50 -0.43
C GLY A 38 15.24 -17.06 -0.04
N THR A 39 14.36 -16.26 0.55
CA THR A 39 12.96 -16.63 0.75
C THR A 39 12.32 -16.89 -0.61
N ARG A 40 11.59 -17.99 -0.77
CA ARG A 40 10.90 -18.32 -2.03
C ARG A 40 9.40 -18.13 -1.88
N SER A 41 8.71 -17.88 -2.99
CA SER A 41 7.25 -17.73 -3.02
C SER A 41 6.50 -18.90 -2.37
N LYS A 42 7.02 -20.14 -2.48
CA LYS A 42 6.43 -21.33 -1.86
C LYS A 42 6.48 -21.34 -0.32
N ASP A 43 7.36 -20.54 0.27
CA ASP A 43 7.53 -20.46 1.72
C ASP A 43 6.54 -19.44 2.33
N LEU A 44 5.88 -18.64 1.48
CA LEU A 44 4.95 -17.58 1.84
C LEU A 44 3.51 -18.08 1.69
N LYS A 45 2.69 -17.74 2.69
CA LYS A 45 1.23 -17.88 2.63
C LYS A 45 0.63 -16.51 2.83
N ILE A 46 0.04 -15.98 1.76
CA ILE A 46 -0.58 -14.65 1.71
C ILE A 46 -2.06 -14.86 1.45
N LYS A 47 -2.88 -14.38 2.38
CA LYS A 47 -4.33 -14.39 2.30
C LYS A 47 -4.79 -12.94 2.35
N ILE A 48 -5.47 -12.49 1.30
CA ILE A 48 -6.02 -11.14 1.20
C ILE A 48 -7.51 -11.30 0.89
N GLU A 49 -8.33 -10.72 1.76
CA GLU A 49 -9.78 -10.65 1.68
C GLU A 49 -10.18 -9.17 1.72
N PRO A 50 -11.41 -8.80 1.32
CA PRO A 50 -11.84 -7.40 1.26
C PRO A 50 -11.57 -6.58 2.54
N THR A 51 -11.61 -7.21 3.70
CA THR A 51 -11.44 -6.54 5.00
C THR A 51 -10.34 -7.16 5.85
N PHE A 52 -9.53 -8.06 5.30
CA PHE A 52 -8.58 -8.83 6.10
C PHE A 52 -7.32 -9.16 5.30
N ILE A 53 -6.18 -9.11 5.99
CA ILE A 53 -4.88 -9.50 5.44
C ILE A 53 -4.17 -10.44 6.41
N GLU A 54 -3.54 -11.47 5.86
CA GLU A 54 -2.63 -12.34 6.57
C GLU A 54 -1.45 -12.70 5.67
N CYS A 55 -0.24 -12.43 6.15
CA CYS A 55 1.01 -12.84 5.55
C CYS A 55 1.80 -13.64 6.57
N SER A 56 2.18 -14.85 6.19
CA SER A 56 2.95 -15.77 7.02
C SER A 56 4.05 -16.44 6.22
N ARG A 57 5.12 -16.82 6.90
CA ARG A 57 6.26 -17.55 6.34
C ARG A 57 6.51 -18.80 7.17
N GLY A 58 6.38 -19.98 6.57
CA GLY A 58 6.42 -21.25 7.29
C GLY A 58 5.36 -21.32 8.40
N ASN A 59 5.80 -21.38 9.66
CA ASN A 59 4.93 -21.41 10.85
C ASN A 59 4.80 -20.06 11.55
N GLY A 60 5.45 -19.00 11.05
CA GLY A 60 5.44 -17.67 11.67
C GLY A 60 4.51 -16.70 10.94
N THR A 61 3.62 -16.03 11.67
CA THR A 61 2.82 -14.91 11.16
C THR A 61 3.64 -13.63 11.18
N ILE A 62 3.71 -12.94 10.04
CA ILE A 62 4.43 -11.66 9.89
C ILE A 62 3.46 -10.49 10.06
N LEU A 63 2.33 -10.54 9.35
CA LEU A 63 1.28 -9.54 9.38
C LEU A 63 -0.07 -10.27 9.41
N LYS A 64 -0.98 -9.87 10.30
CA LYS A 64 -2.33 -10.40 10.36
C LYS A 64 -3.28 -9.39 11.00
N GLY A 65 -4.44 -9.15 10.39
CA GLY A 65 -5.48 -8.34 11.00
C GLY A 65 -6.57 -7.89 10.03
N GLU A 66 -7.57 -7.20 10.58
CA GLU A 66 -8.59 -6.50 9.81
C GLU A 66 -7.99 -5.23 9.20
N LEU A 67 -8.18 -5.06 7.89
CA LEU A 67 -7.74 -3.87 7.15
C LEU A 67 -8.51 -2.63 7.62
N PHE A 68 -7.86 -1.47 7.58
CA PHE A 68 -8.46 -0.19 7.97
C PHE A 68 -9.74 0.13 7.18
N SER A 69 -9.75 -0.20 5.89
CA SER A 69 -10.92 -0.04 5.03
C SER A 69 -11.03 -1.20 4.04
N VAL A 70 -12.18 -1.28 3.36
CA VAL A 70 -12.46 -2.32 2.37
C VAL A 70 -11.55 -2.13 1.16
N VAL A 71 -10.95 -3.23 0.69
CA VAL A 71 -10.20 -3.31 -0.57
C VAL A 71 -11.00 -4.12 -1.58
N HIS A 72 -10.84 -3.81 -2.87
CA HIS A 72 -11.34 -4.67 -3.92
C HIS A 72 -10.67 -6.03 -3.76
N SER A 73 -11.46 -7.10 -3.74
CA SER A 73 -10.94 -8.46 -3.77
C SER A 73 -10.79 -8.89 -5.22
N PRO A 74 -9.57 -9.04 -5.76
CA PRO A 74 -9.38 -9.74 -7.01
C PRO A 74 -9.46 -11.26 -6.75
N PRO A 75 -9.78 -12.08 -7.76
CA PRO A 75 -9.62 -13.53 -7.68
C PRO A 75 -8.15 -13.98 -7.55
N THR A 76 -7.19 -13.07 -7.75
CA THR A 76 -5.75 -13.27 -7.55
C THR A 76 -5.16 -11.98 -7.01
N SER A 77 -5.00 -11.89 -5.70
CA SER A 77 -4.36 -10.74 -5.05
C SER A 77 -2.96 -10.53 -5.62
N VAL A 78 -2.62 -9.29 -6.00
CA VAL A 78 -1.34 -8.98 -6.64
C VAL A 78 -0.29 -8.76 -5.57
N TRP A 79 0.64 -9.70 -5.48
CA TRP A 79 1.86 -9.55 -4.69
C TRP A 79 3.05 -10.04 -5.50
N THR A 80 4.19 -9.40 -5.30
CA THR A 80 5.46 -9.72 -5.97
C THR A 80 6.51 -10.01 -4.92
N LEU A 81 7.46 -10.88 -5.27
CA LEU A 81 8.64 -11.16 -4.46
C LEU A 81 9.86 -10.69 -5.25
N GLU A 82 10.43 -9.57 -4.82
CA GLU A 82 11.59 -8.96 -5.45
C GLU A 82 12.87 -9.48 -4.81
N GLU A 83 13.81 -9.89 -5.66
CA GLU A 83 15.16 -10.36 -5.29
C GLU A 83 15.19 -11.44 -4.19
N ASN A 84 14.11 -12.22 -4.03
CA ASN A 84 13.92 -13.20 -2.94
C ASN A 84 14.12 -12.60 -1.53
N ARG A 85 13.81 -11.31 -1.36
CA ARG A 85 14.03 -10.58 -0.10
C ARG A 85 12.94 -9.55 0.21
N LEU A 86 12.25 -8.99 -0.78
CA LEU A 86 11.22 -7.98 -0.54
C LEU A 86 9.88 -8.49 -1.06
N LEU A 87 8.91 -8.68 -0.18
CA LEU A 87 7.55 -9.00 -0.57
C LEU A 87 6.76 -7.69 -0.67
N HIS A 88 6.29 -7.38 -1.87
CA HIS A 88 5.45 -6.21 -2.12
C HIS A 88 4.01 -6.66 -2.38
N ILE A 89 3.09 -6.23 -1.51
CA ILE A 89 1.66 -6.50 -1.62
C ILE A 89 0.96 -5.20 -2.02
N LEU A 90 0.14 -5.29 -3.07
CA LEU A 90 -0.66 -4.17 -3.56
C LEU A 90 -2.14 -4.37 -3.24
N LEU A 91 -2.72 -3.43 -2.52
CA LEU A 91 -4.12 -3.45 -2.10
C LEU A 91 -4.90 -2.30 -2.77
N SER A 92 -5.82 -2.62 -3.67
CA SER A 92 -6.65 -1.61 -4.34
C SER A 92 -7.82 -1.21 -3.44
N LYS A 93 -7.91 0.06 -3.03
CA LYS A 93 -8.97 0.58 -2.16
C LYS A 93 -10.34 0.44 -2.85
N ALA A 94 -11.36 -0.04 -2.12
CA ALA A 94 -12.73 -0.09 -2.62
C ALA A 94 -13.37 1.30 -2.52
N THR A 95 -13.50 2.00 -3.65
CA THR A 95 -14.01 3.38 -3.68
C THR A 95 -15.51 3.41 -3.43
N TYR A 96 -15.94 3.70 -2.20
CA TYR A 96 -17.34 4.02 -1.90
C TYR A 96 -17.53 5.55 -1.92
N SER A 97 -18.08 6.05 -3.03
CA SER A 97 -18.55 7.42 -3.29
C SER A 97 -17.79 8.58 -2.60
N GLY A 98 -16.86 9.21 -3.33
CA GLY A 98 -16.53 10.63 -3.18
C GLY A 98 -15.89 11.10 -1.87
N LYS A 99 -15.60 10.22 -0.91
CA LYS A 99 -14.84 10.57 0.29
C LYS A 99 -13.40 10.09 0.18
N GLU A 100 -12.50 10.98 0.50
CA GLU A 100 -11.08 10.73 0.59
C GLU A 100 -10.79 9.84 1.80
N PHE A 101 -10.54 8.55 1.58
CA PHE A 101 -10.11 7.65 2.64
C PHE A 101 -8.58 7.56 2.63
N VAL A 102 -7.94 8.55 3.23
CA VAL A 102 -6.56 8.41 3.71
C VAL A 102 -6.59 7.37 4.82
N TRP A 103 -5.86 6.27 4.65
CA TRP A 103 -5.70 5.26 5.69
C TRP A 103 -4.86 5.84 6.82
N GLU A 104 -5.43 5.93 8.02
CA GLU A 104 -4.72 6.46 9.19
C GLU A 104 -3.89 5.38 9.88
N ALA A 105 -4.15 4.11 9.56
CA ALA A 105 -3.38 2.95 9.97
C ALA A 105 -3.51 1.87 8.89
N LEU A 106 -2.64 0.86 8.93
CA LEU A 106 -2.79 -0.30 8.06
C LEU A 106 -3.95 -1.20 8.51
N LEU A 107 -4.09 -1.36 9.83
CA LEU A 107 -5.11 -2.19 10.45
C LEU A 107 -6.14 -1.35 11.21
N LYS A 108 -7.37 -1.87 11.31
CA LYS A 108 -8.53 -1.18 11.89
C LYS A 108 -8.43 -0.91 13.39
N ASP A 109 -7.63 -1.70 14.10
CA ASP A 109 -7.33 -1.52 15.53
C ASP A 109 -6.34 -0.38 15.81
N GLY A 110 -5.85 0.30 14.76
CA GLY A 110 -4.82 1.34 14.85
C GLY A 110 -3.40 0.79 14.80
N THR A 111 -3.23 -0.52 14.64
CA THR A 111 -1.90 -1.12 14.51
C THR A 111 -1.24 -0.65 13.21
N TYR A 112 0.04 -0.29 13.31
CA TYR A 112 0.84 0.32 12.24
C TYR A 112 0.34 1.71 11.80
N ALA A 113 -0.24 2.49 12.71
CA ALA A 113 -0.47 3.91 12.49
C ALA A 113 0.88 4.67 12.38
N PRO A 114 1.03 5.59 11.41
CA PRO A 114 2.17 6.50 11.37
C PRO A 114 2.09 7.52 12.50
N ASP A 115 3.22 8.17 12.81
CA ASP A 115 3.20 9.35 13.67
C ASP A 115 2.46 10.52 13.00
N LEU A 116 2.09 11.53 13.78
CA LEU A 116 1.28 12.66 13.31
C LEU A 116 1.93 13.46 12.19
N LEU A 117 3.27 13.56 12.16
CA LEU A 117 3.97 14.28 11.09
C LEU A 117 3.93 13.46 9.81
N THR A 118 4.24 12.17 9.89
CA THR A 118 4.15 11.26 8.74
C THR A 118 2.72 11.19 8.19
N LEU A 119 1.69 11.11 9.04
CA LEU A 119 0.30 11.12 8.61
C LEU A 119 -0.08 12.43 7.88
N ASN A 120 0.40 13.57 8.40
CA ASN A 120 0.17 14.86 7.77
C ASN A 120 0.83 14.95 6.38
N GLU A 121 2.05 14.44 6.23
CA GLU A 121 2.72 14.39 4.93
C GLU A 121 2.04 13.40 3.97
N MET A 122 1.52 12.27 4.46
CA MET A 122 0.71 11.36 3.65
C MET A 122 -0.55 12.05 3.11
N ARG A 123 -1.28 12.78 3.96
CA ARG A 123 -2.48 13.54 3.56
C ARG A 123 -2.15 14.55 2.47
N LYS A 124 -1.13 15.40 2.69
CA LYS A 124 -0.68 16.38 1.69
C LYS A 124 -0.35 15.75 0.34
N LYS A 125 0.35 14.60 0.35
CA LYS A 125 0.70 13.89 -0.89
C LYS A 125 -0.52 13.39 -1.63
N ILE A 126 -1.46 12.78 -0.92
CA ILE A 126 -2.72 12.25 -1.50
C ILE A 126 -3.54 13.41 -2.07
N ASP A 127 -3.64 14.54 -1.37
CA ASP A 127 -4.40 15.70 -1.86
C ASP A 127 -3.79 16.28 -3.13
N LEU A 128 -2.46 16.36 -3.20
CA LEU A 128 -1.76 16.76 -4.42
C LEU A 128 -2.01 15.79 -5.58
N GLU A 129 -1.97 14.49 -5.32
CA GLU A 129 -2.20 13.46 -6.33
C GLU A 129 -3.65 13.48 -6.84
N LYS A 130 -4.64 13.68 -5.96
CA LYS A 130 -6.04 13.89 -6.37
C LYS A 130 -6.19 15.10 -7.27
N PHE A 131 -5.62 16.23 -6.87
CA PHE A 131 -5.67 17.45 -7.67
C PHE A 131 -5.06 17.22 -9.08
N GLN A 132 -3.93 16.51 -9.17
CA GLN A 132 -3.31 16.17 -10.45
C GLN A 132 -4.21 15.25 -11.31
N MET A 133 -4.89 14.28 -10.70
CA MET A 133 -5.82 13.40 -11.42
C MET A 133 -7.06 14.15 -11.92
N GLU A 134 -7.63 15.04 -11.09
CA GLU A 134 -8.76 15.89 -11.48
C GLU A 134 -8.39 16.80 -12.65
N VAL A 135 -7.27 17.52 -12.54
CA VAL A 135 -6.77 18.42 -13.60
C VAL A 135 -6.49 17.63 -14.89
N SER A 136 -5.86 16.46 -14.79
CA SER A 136 -5.59 15.61 -15.97
C SER A 136 -6.89 15.17 -16.63
N THR A 137 -7.89 14.77 -15.84
CA THR A 137 -9.20 14.35 -16.35
C THR A 137 -9.91 15.50 -17.09
N VAL A 138 -9.84 16.73 -16.57
CA VAL A 138 -10.44 17.91 -17.20
C VAL A 138 -9.78 18.26 -18.53
N ILE A 139 -8.46 18.12 -18.64
CA ILE A 139 -7.72 18.42 -19.88
C ILE A 139 -8.07 17.45 -21.02
N PHE A 140 -8.36 16.17 -20.71
CA PHE A 140 -8.73 15.19 -21.73
C PHE A 140 -10.19 15.31 -22.23
N ILE A 141 -11.03 16.10 -21.56
CA ILE A 141 -12.46 16.26 -21.89
C ILE A 141 -12.71 17.56 -22.69
N LEU A 142 -11.72 18.44 -22.82
CA LEU A 142 -11.75 19.69 -23.60
C LEU A 142 -11.02 19.54 -24.93
#